data_AF-A0ABC8Z071-F1
#
_entry.id   AF-A0ABC8Z071-F1
#
_cell.length_a   1.000
_cell.length_b   1.000
_cell.length_c   1.000
_cell.angle_alpha   90.00
_cell.angle_beta   90.00
_cell.angle_gamma   90.00
#
_symmetry.space_group_name_H-M   'P 1'
#
loop_
_entity.id
_entity.type
_entity.pdbx_description
1 polymer ?
#
loop_
_entity_poly.entity_id
_entity_poly.type
_entity_poly.pdbx_seq_one_letter_code
_entity_poly.pdbx_strand_id
1 'polypeptide(L)'
;MSSSDEMFQMDFEPPSSPETISMHHQTPSHILEAMVEPSTQVEMEILERAMKHVREMGEERKRSSLKRRLMMRLRKDGYDASLCRSSWVATTEHPGGDYEYIDVAVAGDDSSSSRLVVDIDFRSQFQLARPTQWYAGMWARLPAVFVGPRSRLRKAVSLLCAAARRSLRESRLHVPPWRRSGYMQAKWLPCDVALPGGGGAPEVSMSRWSVAMGKKAELVGDGPRRPGAGGLSMQLSGSDADVDGCQGQAGYIWA
;
A
#
# COMPACT_ATOMS: atom_id res chain seq x y z
N MET A 1 74.27 7.16 -42.19
CA MET A 1 73.48 8.16 -42.92
C MET A 1 72.22 7.43 -43.38
N SER A 2 71.20 7.38 -42.52
CA SER A 2 70.07 8.33 -42.50
C SER A 2 69.21 8.17 -43.75
N SER A 3 68.03 7.55 -43.62
CA SER A 3 66.78 8.30 -43.72
C SER A 3 65.61 7.41 -43.31
N SER A 4 64.81 7.96 -42.41
CA SER A 4 63.63 7.37 -41.79
C SER A 4 62.44 7.41 -42.76
N ASP A 5 61.68 6.31 -42.82
CA ASP A 5 60.32 6.32 -43.36
C ASP A 5 59.36 6.83 -42.28
N GLU A 6 58.68 7.92 -42.62
CA GLU A 6 57.65 8.57 -41.82
C GLU A 6 56.26 8.30 -42.45
N MET A 7 55.23 8.42 -41.61
CA MET A 7 53.79 8.45 -41.89
C MET A 7 53.03 7.11 -41.85
N PHE A 8 52.42 6.86 -40.70
CA PHE A 8 50.95 6.71 -40.61
C PHE A 8 50.52 7.10 -39.20
N GLN A 9 50.10 8.34 -39.03
CA GLN A 9 49.47 8.82 -37.80
C GLN A 9 47.95 8.74 -38.02
N MET A 10 47.35 7.64 -37.55
CA MET A 10 45.89 7.54 -37.41
C MET A 10 45.49 8.29 -36.14
N ASP A 11 44.76 9.38 -36.30
CA ASP A 11 44.08 10.06 -35.21
C ASP A 11 43.04 9.12 -34.60
N PHE A 12 43.38 8.56 -33.44
CA PHE A 12 42.45 7.80 -32.62
C PHE A 12 41.52 8.80 -31.92
N GLU A 13 40.40 9.13 -32.57
CA GLU A 13 39.33 9.91 -31.96
C GLU A 13 38.78 9.16 -30.74
N PRO A 14 38.87 9.72 -29.52
CA PRO A 14 38.42 9.03 -28.32
C PRO A 14 36.89 8.90 -28.33
N PRO A 15 36.33 7.78 -27.82
CA PRO A 15 34.88 7.62 -27.75
C PRO A 15 34.28 8.72 -26.86
N SER A 16 33.29 9.40 -27.44
CA SER A 16 32.45 10.42 -26.80
C SER A 16 32.01 10.05 -25.38
N SER A 17 32.16 11.01 -24.48
CA SER A 17 31.93 11.01 -23.03
C SER A 17 30.61 10.35 -22.55
N PRO A 18 30.55 9.81 -21.31
CA PRO A 18 29.37 9.15 -20.72
C PRO A 18 28.21 10.09 -20.31
N GLU A 19 28.28 11.39 -20.60
CA GLU A 19 27.37 12.40 -20.06
C GLU A 19 25.96 12.39 -20.68
N THR A 20 25.81 11.87 -21.89
CA THR A 20 24.52 11.84 -22.62
C THR A 20 23.51 10.88 -22.01
N ILE A 21 23.98 9.81 -21.33
CA ILE A 21 23.12 8.85 -20.64
C ILE A 21 22.56 9.47 -19.33
N SER A 22 23.36 10.28 -18.64
CA SER A 22 23.03 10.87 -17.33
C SER A 22 21.79 11.78 -17.38
N MET A 23 21.67 12.62 -18.41
CA MET A 23 20.56 13.58 -18.55
C MET A 23 19.20 12.89 -18.75
N HIS A 24 19.14 11.80 -19.53
CA HIS A 24 17.88 11.08 -19.82
C HIS A 24 17.25 10.38 -18.61
N HIS A 25 18.03 10.12 -17.55
CA HIS A 25 17.52 9.47 -16.33
C HIS A 25 17.06 10.45 -15.24
N GLN A 26 17.44 11.72 -15.34
CA GLN A 26 17.06 12.76 -14.38
C GLN A 26 15.60 13.17 -14.58
N THR A 27 15.15 13.34 -15.83
CA THR A 27 13.78 13.79 -16.14
C THR A 27 12.69 12.86 -15.57
N PRO A 28 12.76 11.52 -15.72
CA PRO A 28 11.75 10.62 -15.13
C PRO A 28 11.78 10.60 -13.60
N SER A 29 12.93 10.89 -12.98
CA SER A 29 13.08 10.86 -11.52
C SER A 29 12.41 12.07 -10.87
N HIS A 30 12.63 13.27 -11.41
CA HIS A 30 11.98 14.49 -10.91
C HIS A 30 10.45 14.46 -11.12
N ILE A 31 9.99 13.92 -12.25
CA ILE A 31 8.55 13.74 -12.48
C ILE A 31 7.96 12.76 -11.46
N LEU A 32 8.67 11.68 -11.13
CA LEU A 32 8.23 10.72 -10.13
C LEU A 32 8.13 11.34 -8.74
N GLU A 33 9.14 12.11 -8.31
CA GLU A 33 9.16 12.82 -7.03
C GLU A 33 7.91 13.70 -6.86
N ALA A 34 7.61 14.53 -7.86
CA ALA A 34 6.41 15.37 -7.87
C ALA A 34 5.09 14.57 -7.78
N MET A 35 5.09 13.28 -8.16
CA MET A 35 3.92 12.40 -8.04
C MET A 35 3.83 11.65 -6.71
N VAL A 36 4.93 11.44 -6.00
CA VAL A 36 4.93 10.64 -4.77
C VAL A 36 5.01 11.50 -3.51
N GLU A 37 5.43 12.75 -3.65
CA GLU A 37 5.45 13.72 -2.57
C GLU A 37 4.04 14.26 -2.25
N PRO A 38 3.72 14.45 -0.96
CA PRO A 38 2.55 15.21 -0.53
C PRO A 38 2.56 16.61 -1.14
N SER A 39 1.44 17.02 -1.74
CA SER A 39 1.34 18.33 -2.40
C SER A 39 0.37 19.28 -1.70
N THR A 40 -0.38 18.81 -0.70
CA THR A 40 -1.35 19.61 0.05
C THR A 40 -1.04 19.57 1.54
N GLN A 41 -1.45 20.62 2.28
CA GLN A 41 -1.26 20.69 3.73
C GLN A 41 -1.86 19.47 4.44
N VAL A 42 -3.02 19.00 3.99
CA VAL A 42 -3.69 17.82 4.57
C VAL A 42 -2.89 16.54 4.31
N GLU A 43 -2.32 16.37 3.11
CA GLU A 43 -1.46 15.21 2.82
C GLU A 43 -0.20 15.22 3.70
N MET A 44 0.42 16.39 3.90
CA MET A 44 1.59 16.54 4.77
C MET A 44 1.26 16.20 6.22
N GLU A 45 0.14 16.71 6.74
CA GLU A 45 -0.32 16.45 8.11
C GLU A 45 -0.61 14.96 8.33
N ILE A 46 -1.34 14.32 7.42
CA ILE A 46 -1.62 12.88 7.50
C ILE A 46 -0.33 12.06 7.40
N LEU A 47 0.62 12.45 6.53
CA LEU A 47 1.91 11.78 6.42
C LEU A 47 2.70 11.88 7.73
N GLU A 48 2.77 13.07 8.34
CA GLU A 48 3.47 13.29 9.61
C GLU A 48 2.87 12.43 10.72
N ARG A 49 1.54 12.45 10.86
CA ARG A 49 0.80 11.62 11.83
C ARG A 49 1.04 10.14 11.59
N ALA A 50 0.98 9.69 10.33
CA ALA A 50 1.20 8.30 10.00
C ALA A 50 2.62 7.84 10.35
N MET A 51 3.64 8.63 10.00
CA MET A 51 5.03 8.32 10.34
C MET A 51 5.26 8.30 11.85
N LYS A 52 4.68 9.26 12.59
CA LYS A 52 4.75 9.28 14.05
C LYS A 52 4.18 7.99 14.65
N HIS A 53 2.95 7.61 14.27
CA HIS A 53 2.31 6.39 14.78
C HIS A 53 3.09 5.14 14.40
N VAL A 54 3.61 5.05 13.18
CA VAL A 54 4.43 3.89 12.76
C VAL A 54 5.67 3.73 13.64
N ARG A 55 6.34 4.83 14.01
CA ARG A 55 7.49 4.80 14.93
C ARG A 55 7.11 4.37 16.35
N GLU A 56 5.97 4.83 16.85
CA GLU A 56 5.48 4.49 18.19
C GLU A 56 4.97 3.04 18.31
N MET A 57 4.52 2.43 17.21
CA MET A 57 3.90 1.12 17.23
C MET A 57 4.88 -0.05 17.39
N GLY A 58 6.19 0.19 17.25
CA GLY A 58 7.25 -0.82 17.33
C GLY A 58 7.29 -1.77 16.13
N GLU A 59 8.20 -2.73 16.17
CA GLU A 59 8.33 -3.76 15.12
C GLU A 59 7.22 -4.81 15.24
N GLU A 60 6.18 -4.67 14.42
CA GLU A 60 5.13 -5.68 14.30
C GLU A 60 5.52 -6.72 13.25
N ARG A 61 5.37 -8.01 13.56
CA ARG A 61 5.75 -9.09 12.63
C ARG A 61 4.83 -9.15 11.40
N LYS A 62 3.59 -8.67 11.51
CA LYS A 62 2.60 -8.71 10.42
C LYS A 62 2.21 -7.29 9.95
N ARG A 63 2.41 -7.02 8.66
CA ARG A 63 2.07 -5.72 8.04
C ARG A 63 0.57 -5.40 8.09
N SER A 64 -0.28 -6.41 7.97
CA SER A 64 -1.74 -6.25 8.05
C SER A 64 -2.19 -5.71 9.42
N SER A 65 -1.58 -6.19 10.52
CA SER A 65 -1.86 -5.67 11.85
C SER A 65 -1.29 -4.27 12.04
N LEU A 66 -0.13 -3.97 11.45
CA LEU A 66 0.44 -2.62 11.47
C LEU A 66 -0.48 -1.60 10.77
N LYS A 67 -0.97 -1.90 9.55
CA LYS A 67 -1.93 -1.05 8.81
C LYS A 67 -3.24 -0.86 9.59
N ARG A 68 -3.77 -1.93 10.19
CA ARG A 68 -4.98 -1.85 11.02
C ARG A 68 -4.76 -0.96 12.25
N ARG A 69 -3.65 -1.11 12.96
CA ARG A 69 -3.33 -0.27 14.14
C ARG A 69 -3.12 1.19 13.73
N LEU A 70 -2.44 1.44 12.62
CA LEU A 70 -2.27 2.79 12.08
C LEU A 70 -3.63 3.43 11.79
N MET A 71 -4.53 2.72 11.11
CA MET A 71 -5.89 3.20 10.83
C MET A 71 -6.62 3.57 12.13
N MET A 72 -6.54 2.73 13.17
CA MET A 72 -7.16 3.03 14.48
C MET A 72 -6.57 4.28 15.14
N ARG A 73 -5.26 4.50 15.01
CA ARG A 73 -4.58 5.70 15.52
C ARG A 73 -5.00 6.96 14.76
N LEU A 74 -5.09 6.90 13.43
CA LEU A 74 -5.59 8.01 12.62
C LEU A 74 -7.04 8.35 12.97
N ARG A 75 -7.90 7.34 13.22
CA ARG A 75 -9.27 7.59 13.70
C ARG A 75 -9.30 8.25 15.08
N LYS A 76 -8.38 7.87 15.98
CA LYS A 76 -8.26 8.50 17.31
C LYS A 76 -7.83 9.97 17.22
N ASP A 77 -7.04 10.31 16.21
CA ASP A 77 -6.62 11.69 15.92
C ASP A 77 -7.72 12.53 15.23
N GLY A 78 -8.86 11.91 14.88
CA GLY A 78 -10.03 12.60 14.33
C GLY A 78 -10.23 12.46 12.82
N TYR A 79 -9.36 11.72 12.11
CA TYR A 79 -9.52 11.48 10.68
C TYR A 79 -10.56 10.40 10.38
N ASP A 80 -11.35 10.56 9.30
CA ASP A 80 -12.18 9.48 8.73
C ASP A 80 -11.30 8.51 7.93
N ALA A 81 -10.56 7.67 8.65
CA ALA A 81 -9.71 6.64 8.09
C ALA A 81 -10.42 5.27 8.07
N SER A 82 -10.30 4.53 6.98
CA SER A 82 -10.77 3.14 6.87
C SER A 82 -9.65 2.23 6.34
N LEU A 83 -9.71 0.93 6.69
CA LEU A 83 -8.84 -0.08 6.10
C LEU A 83 -9.55 -0.66 4.88
N CYS A 84 -8.98 -0.43 3.72
CA CYS A 84 -9.45 -0.99 2.47
C CYS A 84 -8.69 -2.28 2.16
N ARG A 85 -9.43 -3.29 1.67
CA ARG A 85 -8.85 -4.48 1.07
C ARG A 85 -9.27 -4.55 -0.39
N SER A 86 -8.31 -4.60 -1.29
CA SER A 86 -8.51 -4.98 -2.69
C SER A 86 -8.25 -6.46 -2.85
N SER A 87 -9.01 -7.11 -3.74
CA SER A 87 -8.78 -8.48 -4.17
C SER A 87 -9.08 -8.58 -5.65
N TRP A 88 -8.21 -9.25 -6.41
CA TRP A 88 -8.38 -9.45 -7.85
C TRP A 88 -8.16 -10.90 -8.20
N VAL A 89 -8.95 -11.36 -9.17
CA VAL A 89 -8.95 -12.76 -9.62
C VAL A 89 -7.74 -13.02 -10.52
N ALA A 90 -7.23 -14.24 -10.48
CA ALA A 90 -6.19 -14.69 -11.39
C ALA A 90 -6.68 -14.63 -12.85
N THR A 91 -5.82 -14.16 -13.74
CA THR A 91 -6.03 -14.19 -15.19
C THR A 91 -4.97 -15.07 -15.83
N THR A 92 -5.08 -15.28 -17.14
CA THR A 92 -4.02 -15.94 -17.93
C THR A 92 -2.71 -15.16 -17.89
N GLU A 93 -2.74 -13.85 -17.64
CA GLU A 93 -1.57 -13.00 -17.63
C GLU A 93 -0.94 -12.80 -16.25
N HIS A 94 -1.74 -12.89 -15.17
CA HIS A 94 -1.32 -12.54 -13.82
C HIS A 94 -1.99 -13.40 -12.74
N PRO A 95 -1.27 -13.77 -11.68
CA PRO A 95 -1.89 -14.43 -10.54
C PRO A 95 -2.88 -13.49 -9.85
N GLY A 96 -3.87 -14.10 -9.20
CA GLY A 96 -4.75 -13.38 -8.30
C GLY A 96 -4.00 -12.91 -7.07
N GLY A 97 -4.58 -11.97 -6.34
CA GLY A 97 -3.98 -11.46 -5.12
C GLY A 97 -4.94 -10.59 -4.34
N ASP A 98 -4.51 -10.24 -3.13
CA ASP A 98 -5.16 -9.25 -2.31
C ASP A 98 -4.14 -8.24 -1.79
N TYR A 99 -4.64 -7.08 -1.37
CA TYR A 99 -3.81 -6.06 -0.77
C TYR A 99 -4.61 -5.18 0.18
N GLU A 100 -3.99 -4.80 1.29
CA GLU A 100 -4.56 -3.88 2.25
C GLU A 100 -3.87 -2.52 2.17
N TYR A 101 -4.66 -1.46 2.20
CA TYR A 101 -4.19 -0.08 2.29
C TYR A 101 -5.17 0.72 3.15
N ILE A 102 -4.78 1.93 3.56
CA ILE A 102 -5.65 2.80 4.34
C ILE A 102 -6.18 3.88 3.40
N ASP A 103 -7.46 4.21 3.50
CA ASP A 103 -8.03 5.39 2.86
C ASP A 103 -8.46 6.40 3.91
N VAL A 104 -8.27 7.69 3.63
CA VAL A 104 -8.65 8.78 4.52
C VAL A 104 -9.55 9.75 3.76
N ALA A 105 -10.75 10.02 4.29
CA ALA A 105 -11.60 11.08 3.78
C ALA A 105 -11.02 12.44 4.15
N VAL A 106 -11.04 13.33 3.17
CA VAL A 106 -10.75 14.74 3.34
C VAL A 106 -11.95 15.52 2.83
N ALA A 107 -12.34 16.56 3.56
CA ALA A 107 -13.35 17.49 3.08
C ALA A 107 -12.84 18.12 1.78
N GLY A 108 -13.60 17.96 0.69
CA GLY A 108 -13.31 18.65 -0.57
C GLY A 108 -14.01 20.01 -0.61
N ASP A 109 -13.55 20.88 -1.50
CA ASP A 109 -14.12 22.22 -1.70
C ASP A 109 -15.59 22.16 -2.21
N ASP A 110 -15.95 21.15 -3.01
CA ASP A 110 -17.24 21.06 -3.70
C ASP A 110 -18.12 19.90 -3.20
N SER A 111 -18.54 19.87 -1.93
CA SER A 111 -19.44 18.86 -1.32
C SER A 111 -19.07 17.37 -1.49
N SER A 112 -18.00 17.09 -2.22
CA SER A 112 -17.48 15.77 -2.55
C SER A 112 -16.29 15.53 -1.65
N SER A 113 -16.41 14.56 -0.75
CA SER A 113 -15.27 14.13 0.05
C SER A 113 -14.23 13.49 -0.88
N SER A 114 -13.04 14.09 -0.96
CA SER A 114 -11.92 13.44 -1.64
C SER A 114 -11.34 12.36 -0.74
N ARG A 115 -10.81 11.28 -1.32
CA ARG A 115 -10.24 10.15 -0.58
C ARG A 115 -8.76 10.03 -0.92
N LEU A 116 -7.91 10.15 0.10
CA LEU A 116 -6.48 9.93 0.00
C LEU A 116 -6.16 8.46 0.29
N VAL A 117 -5.19 7.91 -0.42
CA VAL A 117 -4.60 6.59 -0.15
C VAL A 117 -3.39 6.79 0.74
N VAL A 118 -3.32 6.02 1.83
CA VAL A 118 -2.17 5.93 2.73
C VAL A 118 -1.63 4.50 2.68
N ASP A 119 -0.38 4.34 2.28
CA ASP A 119 0.30 3.04 2.26
C ASP A 119 1.72 3.12 2.81
N ILE A 120 1.93 2.44 3.94
CA ILE A 120 3.21 2.38 4.66
C ILE A 120 4.24 1.43 4.04
N ASP A 121 3.85 0.65 3.04
CA ASP A 121 4.74 -0.31 2.38
C ASP A 121 5.12 0.12 0.96
N PHE A 122 4.76 1.33 0.54
CA PHE A 122 4.79 1.76 -0.85
C PHE A 122 6.15 1.52 -1.54
N ARG A 123 7.25 2.02 -0.97
CA ARG A 123 8.60 1.81 -1.53
C ARG A 123 8.98 0.33 -1.67
N SER A 124 8.64 -0.50 -0.69
CA SER A 124 8.97 -1.93 -0.71
C SER A 124 8.26 -2.65 -1.86
N GLN A 125 7.07 -2.17 -2.25
CA GLN A 125 6.32 -2.72 -3.37
C GLN A 125 7.04 -2.58 -4.71
N PHE A 126 8.12 -1.80 -4.82
CA PHE A 126 8.88 -1.59 -6.07
C PHE A 126 10.34 -2.08 -6.01
N GLN A 127 10.74 -2.79 -4.95
CA GLN A 127 12.11 -3.30 -4.85
C GLN A 127 12.40 -4.39 -5.90
N LEU A 128 13.57 -4.35 -6.53
CA LEU A 128 14.04 -5.37 -7.49
C LEU A 128 15.25 -6.11 -6.93
N ALA A 129 15.42 -7.38 -7.33
CA ALA A 129 16.56 -8.20 -6.90
C ALA A 129 17.90 -7.75 -7.52
N ARG A 130 17.87 -7.29 -8.77
CA ARG A 130 19.05 -6.77 -9.50
C ARG A 130 18.66 -5.50 -10.25
N PRO A 131 18.47 -4.38 -9.54
CA PRO A 131 18.17 -3.11 -10.18
C PRO A 131 19.43 -2.61 -10.91
N THR A 132 19.23 -2.02 -12.07
CA THR A 132 20.21 -1.15 -12.70
C THR A 132 20.50 0.07 -11.81
N GLN A 133 21.70 0.66 -11.91
CA GLN A 133 22.11 1.76 -11.04
C GLN A 133 21.14 2.96 -11.10
N TRP A 134 20.68 3.31 -12.30
CA TRP A 134 19.71 4.40 -12.48
C TRP A 134 18.36 4.09 -11.81
N TYR A 135 17.89 2.84 -11.86
CA TYR A 135 16.65 2.43 -11.21
C TYR A 135 16.81 2.42 -9.69
N ALA A 136 17.96 1.96 -9.20
CA ALA A 136 18.28 2.01 -7.78
C ALA A 136 18.26 3.45 -7.25
N GLY A 137 18.82 4.41 -8.00
CA GLY A 137 18.75 5.84 -7.66
C GLY A 137 17.32 6.38 -7.63
N MET A 138 16.49 6.03 -8.63
CA MET A 138 15.07 6.40 -8.66
C MET A 138 14.28 5.78 -7.49
N TRP A 139 14.46 4.48 -7.24
CA TRP A 139 13.82 3.76 -6.15
C TRP A 139 14.24 4.29 -4.77
N ALA A 140 15.49 4.75 -4.63
CA ALA A 140 16.02 5.28 -3.39
C ALA A 140 15.30 6.56 -2.91
N ARG A 141 14.68 7.29 -3.84
CA ARG A 141 13.94 8.54 -3.60
C ARG A 141 12.45 8.32 -3.35
N LEU A 142 11.97 7.08 -3.45
CA LEU A 142 10.59 6.77 -3.12
C LEU A 142 10.32 6.94 -1.62
N PRO A 143 9.16 7.52 -1.25
CA PRO A 143 8.76 7.61 0.14
C PRO A 143 8.41 6.22 0.67
N ALA A 144 8.80 5.94 1.91
CA ALA A 144 8.41 4.70 2.59
C ALA A 144 6.89 4.63 2.76
N VAL A 145 6.28 5.75 3.16
CA VAL A 145 4.84 5.94 3.30
C VAL A 145 4.34 6.84 2.18
N PHE A 146 3.43 6.34 1.35
CA PHE A 146 2.73 7.16 0.36
C PHE A 146 1.46 7.75 0.96
N VAL A 147 1.23 9.05 0.73
CA VAL A 147 -0.03 9.74 1.03
C VAL A 147 -0.41 10.59 -0.17
N GLY A 148 -1.57 10.31 -0.77
CA GLY A 148 -2.02 11.10 -1.92
C GLY A 148 -3.29 10.55 -2.58
N PRO A 149 -3.87 11.29 -3.53
CA PRO A 149 -5.09 10.86 -4.22
C PRO A 149 -4.81 9.70 -5.18
N ARG A 150 -5.86 8.91 -5.45
CA ARG A 150 -5.80 7.75 -6.37
C ARG A 150 -5.25 8.10 -7.76
N SER A 151 -5.56 9.29 -8.26
CA SER A 151 -5.09 9.77 -9.59
C SER A 151 -3.57 9.90 -9.65
N ARG A 152 -2.93 10.41 -8.58
CA ARG A 152 -1.47 10.57 -8.50
C ARG A 152 -0.79 9.22 -8.32
N LEU A 153 -1.37 8.36 -7.48
CA LEU A 153 -0.93 6.98 -7.29
C LEU A 153 -0.92 6.19 -8.60
N ARG A 154 -2.00 6.29 -9.40
CA ARG A 154 -2.11 5.63 -10.72
C ARG A 154 -0.95 6.00 -11.65
N LYS A 155 -0.62 7.30 -11.74
CA LYS A 155 0.47 7.82 -12.56
C LYS A 155 1.83 7.32 -12.05
N ALA A 156 2.08 7.43 -10.74
CA ALA A 156 3.31 6.96 -10.12
C ALA A 156 3.54 5.46 -10.33
N VAL A 157 2.52 4.62 -10.07
CA VAL A 157 2.58 3.16 -10.29
C VAL A 157 2.89 2.83 -11.74
N SER A 158 2.26 3.52 -12.70
CA SER A 158 2.48 3.30 -14.13
C SER A 158 3.93 3.59 -14.53
N LEU A 159 4.46 4.73 -14.08
CA LEU A 159 5.84 5.15 -14.33
C LEU A 159 6.85 4.18 -13.70
N LEU A 160 6.65 3.83 -12.42
CA LEU A 160 7.51 2.89 -11.70
C LEU A 160 7.50 1.50 -12.32
N CYS A 161 6.36 1.01 -12.80
CA CYS A 161 6.28 -0.26 -13.50
C CYS A 161 7.03 -0.20 -14.83
N ALA A 162 6.93 0.90 -15.58
CA ALA A 162 7.70 1.06 -16.82
C ALA A 162 9.21 1.09 -16.56
N ALA A 163 9.64 1.82 -15.54
CA ALA A 163 11.02 1.85 -15.09
C ALA A 163 11.51 0.47 -14.63
N ALA A 164 10.72 -0.24 -13.82
CA ALA A 164 11.07 -1.58 -13.34
C ALA A 164 11.22 -2.57 -14.51
N ARG A 165 10.31 -2.54 -15.49
CA ARG A 165 10.40 -3.36 -16.70
C ARG A 165 11.66 -3.08 -17.52
N ARG A 166 12.05 -1.80 -17.63
CA ARG A 166 13.29 -1.42 -18.31
C ARG A 166 14.52 -1.97 -17.57
N SER A 167 14.59 -1.74 -16.26
CA SER A 167 15.69 -2.20 -15.41
C SER A 167 15.88 -3.72 -15.44
N LEU A 168 14.77 -4.49 -15.36
CA LEU A 168 14.82 -5.95 -15.46
C LEU A 168 15.30 -6.44 -16.83
N ARG A 169 14.82 -5.83 -17.93
CA ARG A 169 15.26 -6.20 -19.28
C ARG A 169 16.75 -5.89 -19.51
N GLU A 170 17.22 -4.73 -19.09
CA GLU A 170 18.65 -4.36 -19.13
C GLU A 170 19.50 -5.34 -18.31
N SER A 171 18.97 -5.83 -17.19
CA SER A 171 19.61 -6.83 -16.34
C SER A 171 19.43 -8.28 -16.84
N ARG A 172 18.85 -8.48 -18.04
CA ARG A 172 18.54 -9.79 -18.64
C ARG A 172 17.65 -10.69 -17.77
N LEU A 173 16.74 -10.09 -17.00
CA LEU A 173 15.75 -10.77 -16.17
C LEU A 173 14.37 -10.71 -16.82
N HIS A 174 13.61 -11.80 -16.70
CA HIS A 174 12.20 -11.81 -17.09
C HIS A 174 11.40 -10.85 -16.19
N VAL A 175 10.39 -10.18 -16.77
CA VAL A 175 9.47 -9.33 -16.01
C VAL A 175 8.38 -10.20 -15.41
N PRO A 176 8.40 -10.46 -14.08
CA PRO A 176 7.37 -11.31 -13.51
C PRO A 176 6.01 -10.63 -13.57
N PRO A 177 4.91 -11.40 -13.56
CA PRO A 177 3.56 -10.87 -13.67
C PRO A 177 3.25 -9.75 -12.67
N TRP A 178 3.65 -9.90 -11.40
CA TRP A 178 3.41 -8.90 -10.35
C TRP A 178 4.18 -7.58 -10.51
N ARG A 179 5.05 -7.46 -11.52
CA ARG A 179 5.75 -6.22 -11.89
C ARG A 179 5.11 -5.52 -13.09
N ARG A 180 4.03 -6.06 -13.65
CA ARG A 180 3.25 -5.39 -14.70
C ARG A 180 2.31 -4.36 -14.08
N SER A 181 1.98 -3.34 -14.87
CA SER A 181 1.19 -2.22 -14.36
C SER A 181 -0.22 -2.63 -13.94
N GLY A 182 -0.88 -3.55 -14.67
CA GLY A 182 -2.22 -4.05 -14.32
C GLY A 182 -2.27 -4.65 -12.91
N TYR A 183 -1.39 -5.62 -12.63
CA TYR A 183 -1.29 -6.24 -11.29
C TYR A 183 -1.00 -5.21 -10.20
N MET A 184 -0.06 -4.29 -10.44
CA MET A 184 0.32 -3.31 -9.43
C MET A 184 -0.78 -2.27 -9.19
N GLN A 185 -1.50 -1.84 -10.22
CA GLN A 185 -2.62 -0.91 -10.04
C GLN A 185 -3.77 -1.56 -9.27
N ALA A 186 -4.06 -2.85 -9.50
CA ALA A 186 -5.13 -3.58 -8.82
C ALA A 186 -5.01 -3.56 -7.28
N LYS A 187 -3.80 -3.41 -6.73
CA LYS A 187 -3.55 -3.28 -5.28
C LYS A 187 -4.27 -2.10 -4.63
N TRP A 188 -4.38 -0.97 -5.31
CA TRP A 188 -4.95 0.27 -4.74
C TRP A 188 -6.14 0.82 -5.52
N LEU A 189 -6.27 0.38 -6.77
CA LEU A 189 -7.23 0.86 -7.76
C LEU A 189 -8.05 -0.34 -8.23
N PRO A 190 -8.96 -0.85 -7.39
CA PRO A 190 -10.00 -1.76 -7.86
C PRO A 190 -10.71 -1.12 -9.05
N CYS A 191 -11.04 -1.94 -10.05
CA CYS A 191 -11.51 -1.48 -11.35
C CYS A 191 -12.64 -0.46 -11.20
N ASP A 192 -12.41 0.78 -11.64
CA ASP A 192 -13.46 1.79 -11.81
C ASP A 192 -14.32 1.33 -13.01
N VAL A 193 -15.15 0.30 -12.84
CA VAL A 193 -16.14 -0.06 -13.85
C VAL A 193 -17.23 1.01 -13.77
N ALA A 194 -17.04 2.12 -14.48
CA ALA A 194 -18.15 2.95 -14.91
C ALA A 194 -19.01 2.08 -15.82
N LEU A 195 -20.13 1.57 -15.30
CA LEU A 195 -21.05 0.67 -16.01
C LEU A 195 -21.51 1.30 -17.35
N PRO A 196 -21.26 0.65 -18.51
CA PRO A 196 -22.23 0.62 -19.59
C PRO A 196 -23.04 -0.68 -19.43
N GLY A 197 -24.36 -0.58 -19.57
CA GLY A 197 -25.28 -1.65 -19.20
C GLY A 197 -25.02 -3.03 -19.82
N GLY A 198 -25.39 -4.05 -19.05
CA GLY A 198 -25.82 -5.35 -19.57
C GLY A 198 -24.75 -6.43 -19.68
N GLY A 199 -24.77 -7.37 -18.74
CA GLY A 199 -24.29 -8.74 -18.96
C GLY A 199 -23.11 -9.18 -18.11
N GLY A 200 -23.40 -9.74 -16.93
CA GLY A 200 -22.57 -10.73 -16.21
C GLY A 200 -21.11 -10.35 -15.92
N ALA A 201 -20.88 -9.57 -14.85
CA ALA A 201 -19.54 -9.33 -14.31
C ALA A 201 -19.26 -10.27 -13.11
N PRO A 202 -18.00 -10.70 -12.89
CA PRO A 202 -17.59 -11.28 -11.61
C PRO A 202 -17.64 -10.18 -10.54
N GLU A 203 -18.30 -10.48 -9.43
CA GLU A 203 -18.42 -9.59 -8.28
C GLU A 203 -17.05 -9.32 -7.67
N VAL A 204 -16.48 -8.12 -7.91
CA VAL A 204 -15.37 -7.61 -7.11
C VAL A 204 -15.98 -6.97 -5.86
N SER A 205 -15.96 -7.73 -4.77
CA SER A 205 -16.50 -7.32 -3.47
C SER A 205 -15.52 -6.40 -2.73
N MET A 206 -15.76 -5.08 -2.76
CA MET A 206 -15.12 -4.14 -1.84
C MET A 206 -15.73 -4.32 -0.45
N SER A 207 -15.08 -5.08 0.42
CA SER A 207 -15.47 -5.15 1.83
C SER A 207 -14.91 -3.94 2.59
N ARG A 208 -15.69 -2.85 2.69
CA ARG A 208 -15.43 -1.75 3.61
C ARG A 208 -15.96 -2.11 4.99
N TRP A 209 -15.08 -2.47 5.92
CA TRP A 209 -15.50 -2.63 7.31
C TRP A 209 -15.60 -1.24 7.97
N SER A 210 -16.83 -0.81 8.26
CA SER A 210 -17.09 0.37 9.09
C SER A 210 -17.58 -0.10 10.45
N VAL A 211 -16.73 0.01 11.47
CA VAL A 211 -17.19 -0.12 12.87
C VAL A 211 -17.78 1.23 13.26
N ALA A 212 -19.10 1.28 13.41
CA ALA A 212 -19.81 2.38 14.03
C ALA A 212 -19.45 2.42 15.51
N MET A 213 -18.74 3.46 15.95
CA MET A 213 -18.59 3.74 17.37
C MET A 213 -19.84 4.52 17.80
N GLY A 214 -20.65 3.92 18.66
CA GLY A 214 -21.79 4.59 19.28
C GLY A 214 -21.33 5.89 19.94
N LYS A 215 -21.97 7.01 19.58
CA LYS A 215 -21.84 8.27 20.32
C LYS A 215 -22.23 7.99 21.77
N LYS A 216 -21.25 7.98 22.68
CA LYS A 216 -21.54 8.02 24.11
C LYS A 216 -22.00 9.45 24.40
N ALA A 217 -23.31 9.61 24.55
CA ALA A 217 -23.90 10.85 25.04
C ALA A 217 -23.30 11.16 26.42
N GLU A 218 -22.79 12.38 26.54
CA GLU A 218 -22.43 13.02 27.79
C GLU A 218 -23.67 13.09 28.68
N LEU A 219 -23.61 12.45 29.86
CA LEU A 219 -24.53 12.71 30.96
C LEU A 219 -23.71 13.30 32.10
N VAL A 220 -23.95 14.58 32.33
CA VAL A 220 -23.45 15.40 33.44
C VAL A 220 -24.30 15.12 34.69
N GLY A 221 -23.62 14.93 35.84
CA GLY A 221 -24.15 15.05 37.22
C GLY A 221 -25.11 13.93 37.67
N ASP A 222 -25.07 13.37 38.88
CA ASP A 222 -24.56 13.83 40.17
C ASP A 222 -24.35 12.60 41.10
N GLY A 223 -23.62 12.76 42.19
CA GLY A 223 -23.19 11.72 43.12
C GLY A 223 -24.21 11.35 44.21
N PRO A 224 -23.77 10.75 45.35
CA PRO A 224 -24.17 9.38 45.67
C PRO A 224 -25.02 9.25 46.94
N ARG A 225 -25.88 8.22 47.02
CA ARG A 225 -26.38 7.66 48.29
C ARG A 225 -26.58 6.14 48.22
N ARG A 226 -25.99 5.44 49.19
CA ARG A 226 -26.31 4.10 49.72
C ARG A 226 -26.56 4.29 51.24
N PRO A 227 -27.04 3.30 52.01
CA PRO A 227 -27.57 1.97 51.67
C PRO A 227 -28.95 1.66 52.33
N GLY A 228 -29.60 0.58 51.91
CA GLY A 228 -30.77 0.01 52.59
C GLY A 228 -30.82 -1.49 52.38
N ALA A 229 -30.92 -2.22 53.49
CA ALA A 229 -30.77 -3.66 53.62
C ALA A 229 -31.95 -4.48 53.08
N GLY A 230 -31.71 -5.77 52.84
CA GLY A 230 -32.78 -6.77 52.89
C GLY A 230 -32.62 -7.93 51.90
N GLY A 231 -32.50 -9.15 52.43
CA GLY A 231 -33.12 -10.33 51.81
C GLY A 231 -32.22 -11.36 51.14
N LEU A 232 -31.58 -12.17 51.98
CA LEU A 232 -31.50 -13.64 51.92
C LEU A 232 -32.33 -14.33 50.81
N SER A 233 -31.69 -15.16 49.99
CA SER A 233 -32.14 -16.56 49.79
C SER A 233 -31.05 -17.41 49.10
N MET A 234 -30.70 -18.52 49.74
CA MET A 234 -29.99 -19.67 49.17
C MET A 234 -31.02 -20.55 48.44
N GLN A 235 -30.63 -21.14 47.31
CA GLN A 235 -30.97 -22.55 47.05
C GLN A 235 -30.05 -23.16 45.99
N LEU A 236 -29.56 -24.35 46.36
CA LEU A 236 -28.78 -25.31 45.59
C LEU A 236 -29.74 -26.24 44.83
N SER A 237 -29.34 -26.66 43.62
CA SER A 237 -29.66 -27.92 42.89
C SER A 237 -29.05 -27.73 41.49
N GLY A 238 -28.23 -28.57 40.86
CA GLY A 238 -27.92 -29.99 41.02
C GLY A 238 -28.15 -30.68 39.66
N SER A 239 -27.08 -31.19 39.02
CA SER A 239 -27.02 -32.21 37.93
C SER A 239 -27.77 -31.95 36.60
N ASP A 240 -27.38 -32.39 35.41
CA ASP A 240 -26.41 -33.36 34.86
C ASP A 240 -25.98 -32.84 33.46
N ALA A 241 -24.69 -32.91 33.11
CA ALA A 241 -24.13 -33.86 32.13
C ALA A 241 -24.95 -34.06 30.83
N ASP A 242 -24.41 -33.57 29.71
CA ASP A 242 -24.26 -34.45 28.54
C ASP A 242 -23.06 -34.02 27.69
N VAL A 243 -22.24 -35.02 27.40
CA VAL A 243 -21.01 -34.99 26.63
C VAL A 243 -21.38 -35.57 25.27
N ASP A 244 -21.16 -34.83 24.19
CA ASP A 244 -20.97 -35.48 22.90
C ASP A 244 -19.83 -34.82 22.13
N GLY A 245 -18.76 -35.59 22.04
CA GLY A 245 -17.57 -35.28 21.28
C GLY A 245 -17.70 -35.81 19.86
N CYS A 246 -17.47 -34.94 18.88
CA CYS A 246 -17.17 -35.35 17.52
C CYS A 246 -15.68 -35.09 17.25
N GLN A 247 -14.88 -36.14 17.46
CA GLN A 247 -13.56 -36.29 16.86
C GLN A 247 -13.74 -36.57 15.37
N GLY A 248 -13.07 -35.79 14.53
CA GLY A 248 -12.92 -36.03 13.10
C GLY A 248 -11.50 -35.72 12.69
N GLN A 249 -10.57 -36.64 12.99
CA GLN A 249 -9.29 -36.73 12.31
C GLN A 249 -9.47 -37.54 11.03
N ALA A 250 -9.11 -36.96 9.89
CA ALA A 250 -8.66 -37.70 8.72
C ALA A 250 -7.50 -36.91 8.11
N GLY A 251 -6.29 -37.44 8.31
CA GLY A 251 -5.11 -37.06 7.54
C GLY A 251 -5.04 -37.81 6.20
N TYR A 252 -3.85 -37.72 5.60
CA TYR A 252 -3.40 -38.31 4.32
C TYR A 252 -3.55 -37.35 3.12
N ILE A 253 -2.49 -36.59 2.78
CA ILE A 253 -1.24 -36.92 2.06
C ILE A 253 -1.39 -36.74 0.54
N TRP A 254 -0.56 -35.81 0.05
CA TRP A 254 -0.05 -35.49 -1.29
C TRP A 254 -0.23 -36.46 -2.46
N ALA A 255 -0.58 -35.87 -3.61
CA ALA A 255 0.05 -36.11 -4.91
C ALA A 255 0.13 -34.78 -5.67
#